data_AF-A0A6P0T3Y1-F1
#
_entry.id   AF-A0A6P0T3Y1-F1
#
_cell.length_a   1.000
_cell.length_b   1.000
_cell.length_c   1.000
_cell.angle_alpha   90.00
_cell.angle_beta   90.00
_cell.angle_gamma   90.00
#
_symmetry.space_group_name_H-M   'P 1'
#
loop_
_entity.id
_entity.type
_entity.pdbx_description
1 polymer ?
#
loop_
_entity_poly.entity_id
_entity_poly.type
_entity_poly.pdbx_seq_one_letter_code
_entity_poly.pdbx_strand_id
1 'polypeptide(L)'
;MSNNKLTKLLNFIDNFSKLTVLDLSSNKLTKLPEFLGNFSNLTDLDLANNQLTNLPESIGNLSKLTRLRLRLNQLTSLPESIGTLSKLTYLNLWKNQLTNLPESIGNLSKLTVLDLWGNPLVVPPPEVAFQGVLGIKQYFRQLREEGKDYIYEAKLLIVGEAGAGKTTLAKKIQDLQYQLQPEERSTKGIDVIKWSFSLDNGREFNVNIWDFGKHSGDGVDKATPVT
;
A
#
# COMPACT_ATOMS: atom_id res chain seq x y z
N MET A 1 -6.19 18.97 22.96
CA MET A 1 -6.83 17.96 23.85
C MET A 1 -6.21 16.57 23.62
N SER A 2 -4.90 16.49 23.38
CA SER A 2 -4.21 15.22 23.12
C SER A 2 -3.88 14.47 24.41
N ASN A 3 -3.59 13.18 24.29
CA ASN A 3 -3.21 12.30 25.40
C ASN A 3 -4.27 12.26 26.51
N ASN A 4 -5.54 12.17 26.11
CA ASN A 4 -6.68 12.11 27.00
C ASN A 4 -7.44 10.78 26.82
N LYS A 5 -8.57 10.62 27.51
CA LYS A 5 -9.46 9.45 27.37
C LYS A 5 -10.76 9.80 26.65
N LEU A 6 -10.74 10.80 25.77
CA LEU A 6 -11.95 11.25 25.06
C LEU A 6 -12.45 10.13 24.15
N THR A 7 -13.74 9.79 24.28
CA THR A 7 -14.43 8.81 23.44
C THR A 7 -15.32 9.46 22.38
N LYS A 8 -15.71 10.73 22.60
CA LYS A 8 -16.51 11.56 21.68
C LYS A 8 -16.10 13.02 21.81
N LEU A 9 -16.26 13.78 20.73
CA LEU A 9 -16.22 15.25 20.75
C LEU A 9 -17.61 15.77 21.12
N LEU A 10 -17.69 16.63 22.14
CA LEU A 10 -18.92 17.31 22.51
C LEU A 10 -19.10 18.57 21.67
N ASN A 11 -20.36 18.97 21.51
CA ASN A 11 -20.74 20.11 20.69
C ASN A 11 -20.37 21.42 21.40
N PHE A 12 -19.50 22.21 20.79
CA PHE A 12 -19.07 23.51 21.31
C PHE A 12 -19.12 24.54 20.16
N ILE A 13 -20.33 24.85 19.70
CA ILE A 13 -20.56 25.54 18.41
C ILE A 13 -20.04 26.98 18.39
N ASP A 14 -19.97 27.67 19.53
CA ASP A 14 -19.88 29.14 19.48
C ASP A 14 -18.48 29.76 19.65
N ASN A 15 -17.40 28.99 19.83
CA ASN A 15 -16.14 29.60 20.30
C ASN A 15 -14.84 29.26 19.54
N PHE A 16 -14.91 28.61 18.39
CA PHE A 16 -13.70 28.14 17.69
C PHE A 16 -13.51 28.69 16.28
N SER A 17 -14.22 29.77 15.92
CA SER A 17 -14.02 30.44 14.64
C SER A 17 -12.57 30.92 14.43
N LYS A 18 -11.75 31.03 15.48
CA LYS A 18 -10.31 31.37 15.38
C LYS A 18 -9.36 30.17 15.47
N LEU A 19 -9.87 28.96 15.68
CA LEU A 19 -9.03 27.79 15.89
C LEU A 19 -8.32 27.40 14.59
N THR A 20 -6.99 27.42 14.61
CA THR A 20 -6.13 27.07 13.48
C THR A 20 -5.48 25.70 13.65
N VAL A 21 -5.25 25.26 14.89
CA VAL A 21 -4.63 23.97 15.21
C VAL A 21 -5.53 23.23 16.19
N LEU A 22 -5.86 21.98 15.86
CA LEU A 22 -6.63 21.09 16.71
C LEU A 22 -5.89 19.77 16.85
N ASP A 23 -5.37 19.53 18.05
CA ASP A 23 -4.72 18.29 18.41
C ASP A 23 -5.63 17.45 19.32
N LEU A 24 -6.10 16.33 18.77
CA LEU A 24 -6.93 15.30 19.38
C LEU A 24 -6.22 13.94 19.39
N SER A 25 -4.91 13.92 19.16
CA SER A 25 -4.13 12.69 19.10
C SER A 25 -4.11 11.95 20.44
N SER A 26 -3.86 10.63 20.39
CA SER A 26 -3.77 9.77 21.58
C SER A 26 -5.02 9.86 22.47
N ASN A 27 -6.18 9.60 21.88
CA ASN A 27 -7.47 9.50 22.55
C ASN A 27 -8.13 8.15 22.22
N LYS A 28 -9.43 8.00 22.53
CA LYS A 28 -10.23 6.81 22.23
C LYS A 28 -11.42 7.15 21.33
N LEU A 29 -11.27 8.14 20.45
CA LEU A 29 -12.34 8.56 19.55
C LEU A 29 -12.64 7.44 18.56
N THR A 30 -13.91 7.05 18.48
CA THR A 30 -14.38 6.03 17.52
C THR A 30 -15.05 6.63 16.29
N LYS A 31 -15.54 7.88 16.41
CA LYS A 31 -16.16 8.66 15.34
C LYS A 31 -15.87 10.15 15.54
N LEU A 32 -15.92 10.90 14.45
CA LEU A 32 -15.93 12.36 14.47
C LEU A 32 -17.31 12.89 14.10
N PRO A 33 -17.75 13.98 14.72
CA PRO A 33 -19.05 14.59 14.42
C PRO A 33 -18.98 15.47 13.17
N GLU A 34 -20.12 15.64 12.49
CA GLU A 34 -20.22 16.47 11.28
C GLU A 34 -19.90 17.96 11.53
N PHE A 35 -20.09 18.46 12.75
CA PHE A 35 -19.74 19.85 13.07
C PHE A 35 -18.23 20.11 13.01
N LEU A 36 -17.38 19.07 12.88
CA LEU A 36 -15.95 19.25 12.62
C LEU A 36 -15.71 20.04 11.32
N GLY A 37 -16.63 19.99 10.34
CA GLY A 37 -16.51 20.83 9.14
C GLY A 37 -16.64 22.33 9.41
N ASN A 38 -17.15 22.74 10.58
CA ASN A 38 -17.38 24.16 10.89
C ASN A 38 -16.09 24.90 11.29
N PHE A 39 -14.99 24.19 11.56
CA PHE A 39 -13.70 24.80 11.89
C PHE A 39 -12.98 25.31 10.62
N SER A 40 -13.61 26.25 9.91
CA SER A 40 -13.16 26.76 8.60
C SER A 40 -11.78 27.43 8.60
N ASN A 41 -11.27 27.81 9.77
CA ASN A 41 -9.94 28.38 9.94
C ASN A 41 -8.84 27.36 10.29
N LEU A 42 -9.21 26.08 10.42
CA LEU A 42 -8.28 25.02 10.78
C LEU A 42 -7.26 24.77 9.66
N THR A 43 -5.98 24.88 10.01
CA THR A 43 -4.83 24.61 9.15
C THR A 43 -4.15 23.29 9.50
N ASP A 44 -4.33 22.82 10.74
CA ASP A 44 -3.73 21.60 11.27
C ASP A 44 -4.72 20.79 12.10
N LEU A 45 -4.87 19.53 11.75
CA LEU A 45 -5.68 18.57 12.48
C LEU A 45 -4.87 17.31 12.76
N ASP A 46 -4.66 17.02 14.04
CA ASP A 46 -4.04 15.78 14.50
C ASP A 46 -5.06 14.89 15.20
N LEU A 47 -5.31 13.74 14.59
CA LEU A 47 -6.22 12.69 15.03
C LEU A 47 -5.48 11.35 15.19
N ALA A 48 -4.15 11.37 15.21
CA ALA A 48 -3.34 10.17 15.31
C ALA A 48 -3.64 9.37 16.58
N ASN A 49 -3.47 8.05 16.52
CA ASN A 49 -3.59 7.17 17.69
C ASN A 49 -5.00 7.28 18.35
N ASN A 50 -6.03 6.97 17.56
CA ASN A 50 -7.43 6.89 17.97
C ASN A 50 -8.03 5.56 17.46
N GLN A 51 -9.35 5.42 17.52
CA GLN A 51 -10.09 4.22 17.09
C GLN A 51 -11.08 4.55 15.97
N LEU A 52 -10.77 5.56 15.15
CA LEU A 52 -11.66 6.02 14.08
C LEU A 52 -11.78 4.95 13.00
N THR A 53 -13.01 4.61 12.63
CA THR A 53 -13.30 3.69 11.52
C THR A 53 -13.61 4.40 10.21
N ASN A 54 -14.12 5.64 10.28
CA ASN A 54 -14.40 6.50 9.13
C ASN A 54 -14.21 7.98 9.51
N LEU A 55 -14.15 8.84 8.48
CA LEU A 55 -14.26 10.29 8.62
C LEU A 55 -15.64 10.77 8.15
N PRO A 56 -16.19 11.84 8.74
CA PRO A 56 -17.41 12.47 8.25
C PRO A 56 -17.15 13.17 6.91
N GLU A 57 -18.19 13.31 6.07
CA GLU A 57 -18.09 14.02 4.79
C GLU A 57 -17.78 15.52 4.98
N SER A 58 -18.19 16.10 6.11
CA SER A 58 -17.81 17.47 6.47
C SER A 58 -16.31 17.70 6.64
N ILE A 59 -15.45 16.67 6.65
CA ILE A 59 -14.00 16.87 6.64
C ILE A 59 -13.55 17.72 5.45
N GLY A 60 -14.22 17.59 4.30
CA GLY A 60 -13.93 18.38 3.10
C GLY A 60 -14.27 19.87 3.22
N ASN A 61 -14.99 20.28 4.27
CA ASN A 61 -15.28 21.70 4.53
C ASN A 61 -14.08 22.45 5.12
N LEU A 62 -13.04 21.74 5.56
CA LEU A 62 -11.81 22.31 6.12
C LEU A 62 -10.89 22.89 5.03
N SER A 63 -11.40 23.85 4.26
CA SER A 63 -10.74 24.42 3.06
C SER A 63 -9.37 25.08 3.31
N LYS A 64 -9.02 25.36 4.57
CA LYS A 64 -7.70 25.90 4.96
C LYS A 64 -6.72 24.83 5.46
N LEU A 65 -7.15 23.57 5.56
CA LEU A 65 -6.34 22.50 6.13
C LEU A 65 -5.10 22.23 5.25
N THR A 66 -3.94 22.25 5.89
CA THR A 66 -2.64 22.01 5.27
C THR A 66 -2.01 20.71 5.73
N ARG A 67 -2.32 20.26 6.95
CA ARG A 67 -1.79 19.04 7.55
C ARG A 67 -2.90 18.25 8.23
N LEU A 68 -3.04 16.99 7.84
CA LEU A 68 -3.99 16.03 8.41
C LEU A 68 -3.24 14.77 8.85
N ARG A 69 -3.23 14.47 10.14
CA ARG A 69 -2.60 13.29 10.72
C ARG A 69 -3.67 12.32 11.23
N LEU A 70 -3.72 11.14 10.63
CA LEU A 70 -4.71 10.08 10.90
C LEU A 70 -4.04 8.74 11.20
N ARG A 71 -2.73 8.73 11.38
CA ARG A 71 -1.95 7.52 11.62
C ARG A 71 -2.43 6.74 12.84
N LEU A 72 -2.25 5.42 12.85
CA LEU A 72 -2.66 4.54 13.95
C LEU A 72 -4.15 4.72 14.28
N ASN A 73 -5.01 4.48 13.29
CA ASN A 73 -6.46 4.41 13.45
C ASN A 73 -6.97 3.08 12.85
N GLN A 74 -8.28 2.95 12.67
CA GLN A 74 -8.94 1.77 12.12
C GLN A 74 -9.73 2.13 10.86
N LEU A 75 -9.28 3.15 10.11
CA LEU A 75 -10.02 3.66 8.96
C LEU A 75 -10.13 2.59 7.88
N THR A 76 -11.36 2.28 7.47
CA THR A 76 -11.65 1.32 6.40
C THR A 76 -11.82 1.99 5.04
N SER A 77 -12.20 3.27 5.04
CA SER A 77 -12.32 4.10 3.85
C SER A 77 -12.05 5.57 4.17
N LEU A 78 -11.94 6.39 3.12
CA LEU A 78 -11.97 7.85 3.20
C LEU A 78 -13.20 8.36 2.45
N PRO A 79 -13.82 9.45 2.91
CA PRO A 79 -14.93 10.09 2.20
C PRO A 79 -14.45 10.73 0.88
N GLU A 80 -15.32 10.84 -0.12
CA GLU A 80 -14.99 11.51 -1.40
C GLU A 80 -14.70 13.00 -1.21
N SER A 81 -15.27 13.62 -0.17
CA SER A 81 -14.95 14.99 0.21
C SER A 81 -13.48 15.20 0.60
N ILE A 82 -12.67 14.15 0.84
CA ILE A 82 -11.23 14.34 1.12
C ILE A 82 -10.54 15.09 -0.02
N GLY A 83 -10.95 14.88 -1.27
CA GLY A 83 -10.37 15.54 -2.44
C GLY A 83 -10.66 17.03 -2.56
N THR A 84 -11.54 17.59 -1.73
CA THR A 84 -11.83 19.04 -1.73
C THR A 84 -10.79 19.85 -0.93
N LEU A 85 -9.93 19.19 -0.16
CA LEU A 85 -8.88 19.80 0.66
C LEU A 85 -7.72 20.34 -0.19
N SER A 86 -8.01 21.31 -1.06
CA SER A 86 -7.09 21.87 -2.08
C SER A 86 -5.80 22.51 -1.55
N LYS A 87 -5.71 22.75 -0.24
CA LYS A 87 -4.52 23.28 0.45
C LYS A 87 -3.72 22.22 1.20
N LEU A 88 -4.17 20.96 1.21
CA LEU A 88 -3.51 19.90 1.94
C LEU A 88 -2.14 19.60 1.33
N THR A 89 -1.11 19.66 2.16
CA THR A 89 0.29 19.39 1.79
C THR A 89 0.81 18.11 2.41
N TYR A 90 0.21 17.69 3.53
CA TYR A 90 0.59 16.51 4.30
C TYR A 90 -0.66 15.73 4.73
N LEU A 91 -0.72 14.46 4.33
CA LEU A 91 -1.74 13.49 4.72
C LEU A 91 -1.05 12.21 5.20
N ASN A 92 -1.18 11.89 6.49
CA ASN A 92 -0.64 10.67 7.04
C ASN A 92 -1.75 9.71 7.46
N LEU A 93 -1.81 8.56 6.78
CA LEU A 93 -2.76 7.46 6.95
C LEU A 93 -2.05 6.17 7.39
N TRP A 94 -0.80 6.27 7.84
CA TRP A 94 0.02 5.12 8.25
C TRP A 94 -0.71 4.25 9.27
N LYS A 95 -0.65 2.92 9.07
CA LYS A 95 -1.30 1.92 9.94
C LYS A 95 -2.79 2.22 10.15
N ASN A 96 -3.56 1.98 9.09
CA ASN A 96 -5.02 1.94 9.09
C ASN A 96 -5.47 0.62 8.42
N GLN A 97 -6.75 0.52 8.05
CA GLN A 97 -7.35 -0.67 7.43
C GLN A 97 -7.91 -0.35 6.03
N LEU A 98 -7.31 0.63 5.35
CA LEU A 98 -7.76 1.08 4.04
C LEU A 98 -7.52 -0.01 3.00
N THR A 99 -8.60 -0.51 2.40
CA THR A 99 -8.53 -1.41 1.24
C THR A 99 -8.65 -0.66 -0.07
N ASN A 100 -9.29 0.51 -0.07
CA ASN A 100 -9.42 1.36 -1.24
C ASN A 100 -9.20 2.83 -0.90
N LEU A 101 -8.79 3.63 -1.88
CA LEU A 101 -8.79 5.09 -1.84
C LEU A 101 -9.91 5.65 -2.72
N PRO A 102 -10.59 6.74 -2.30
CA PRO A 102 -11.52 7.45 -3.16
C PRO A 102 -10.78 8.08 -4.33
N GLU A 103 -11.42 8.15 -5.50
CA GLU A 103 -10.78 8.72 -6.69
C GLU A 103 -10.38 10.18 -6.46
N SER A 104 -11.22 10.92 -5.76
CA SER A 104 -11.03 12.33 -5.43
C SER A 104 -9.71 12.63 -4.71
N ILE A 105 -9.02 11.64 -4.10
CA ILE A 105 -7.69 11.85 -3.53
C ILE A 105 -6.68 12.35 -4.58
N GLY A 106 -6.90 12.00 -5.86
CA GLY A 106 -6.12 12.51 -6.99
C GLY A 106 -6.28 14.02 -7.24
N ASN A 107 -7.27 14.68 -6.63
CA ASN A 107 -7.50 16.12 -6.73
C ASN A 107 -6.66 16.95 -5.74
N LEU A 108 -5.95 16.30 -4.81
CA LEU A 108 -5.08 16.94 -3.82
C LEU A 108 -3.77 17.45 -4.46
N SER A 109 -3.89 18.41 -5.37
CA SER A 109 -2.80 18.92 -6.23
C SER A 109 -1.61 19.54 -5.50
N LYS A 110 -1.77 19.93 -4.22
CA LYS A 110 -0.69 20.47 -3.37
C LYS A 110 -0.08 19.44 -2.42
N LEU A 111 -0.54 18.19 -2.46
CA LEU A 111 -0.08 17.16 -1.54
C LEU A 111 1.35 16.75 -1.88
N THR A 112 2.24 16.94 -0.92
CA THR A 112 3.66 16.59 -1.04
C THR A 112 4.01 15.30 -0.29
N VAL A 113 3.24 15.00 0.76
CA VAL A 113 3.42 13.80 1.57
C VAL A 113 2.09 13.08 1.70
N LEU A 114 2.06 11.85 1.18
CA LEU A 114 0.99 10.88 1.34
C LEU A 114 1.59 9.61 1.94
N ASP A 115 1.37 9.39 3.23
CA ASP A 115 1.86 8.18 3.91
C ASP A 115 0.73 7.16 4.04
N LEU A 116 0.82 6.08 3.27
CA LEU A 116 -0.16 4.99 3.21
C LEU A 116 0.38 3.68 3.80
N TRP A 117 1.61 3.67 4.32
CA TRP A 117 2.25 2.42 4.71
C TRP A 117 1.49 1.71 5.84
N GLY A 118 1.47 0.37 5.84
CA GLY A 118 0.70 -0.40 6.80
C GLY A 118 -0.82 -0.38 6.57
N ASN A 119 -1.28 -0.20 5.33
CA ASN A 119 -2.68 -0.43 4.93
C ASN A 119 -2.76 -1.63 3.97
N PRO A 120 -3.82 -2.46 4.04
CA PRO A 120 -4.05 -3.57 3.11
C PRO A 120 -4.65 -3.08 1.78
N LEU A 121 -3.99 -2.13 1.12
CA LEU A 121 -4.54 -1.45 -0.06
C LEU A 121 -4.62 -2.38 -1.27
N VAL A 122 -5.78 -2.40 -1.91
CA VAL A 122 -6.09 -3.15 -3.14
C VAL A 122 -6.33 -2.20 -4.31
N VAL A 123 -7.06 -1.10 -4.10
CA VAL A 123 -7.38 -0.12 -5.15
C VAL A 123 -7.05 1.31 -4.72
N PRO A 124 -6.13 2.01 -5.41
CA PRO A 124 -5.25 1.50 -6.45
C PRO A 124 -4.23 0.49 -5.88
N PRO A 125 -3.59 -0.33 -6.72
CA PRO A 125 -2.50 -1.19 -6.30
C PRO A 125 -1.42 -0.38 -5.55
N PRO A 126 -0.73 -0.97 -4.56
CA PRO A 126 0.28 -0.27 -3.77
C PRO A 126 1.33 0.45 -4.63
N GLU A 127 1.76 -0.15 -5.73
CA GLU A 127 2.76 0.40 -6.66
C GLU A 127 2.29 1.72 -7.30
N VAL A 128 1.00 1.84 -7.59
CA VAL A 128 0.38 3.07 -8.09
C VAL A 128 0.20 4.07 -6.96
N ALA A 129 -0.25 3.61 -5.79
CA ALA A 129 -0.46 4.47 -4.63
C ALA A 129 0.85 5.16 -4.18
N PHE A 130 1.97 4.45 -4.23
CA PHE A 130 3.30 4.97 -3.88
C PHE A 130 3.89 5.94 -4.92
N GLN A 131 3.30 6.05 -6.12
CA GLN A 131 3.64 7.11 -7.08
C GLN A 131 2.99 8.46 -6.72
N GLY A 132 2.19 8.49 -5.65
CA GLY A 132 1.52 9.70 -5.17
C GLY A 132 0.24 10.03 -5.94
N VAL A 133 -0.33 11.21 -5.64
CA VAL A 133 -1.67 11.60 -6.09
C VAL A 133 -1.83 11.65 -7.61
N LEU A 134 -0.75 11.92 -8.36
CA LEU A 134 -0.78 11.92 -9.83
C LEU A 134 -0.91 10.51 -10.40
N GLY A 135 -0.17 9.53 -9.87
CA GLY A 135 -0.29 8.13 -10.27
C GLY A 135 -1.69 7.59 -9.97
N ILE A 136 -2.21 7.89 -8.78
CA ILE A 136 -3.58 7.53 -8.39
C ILE A 136 -4.61 8.14 -9.35
N LYS A 137 -4.47 9.44 -9.67
CA LYS A 137 -5.36 10.13 -10.61
C LYS A 137 -5.33 9.51 -12.00
N GLN A 138 -4.14 9.17 -12.50
CA GLN A 138 -3.97 8.53 -13.81
C GLN A 138 -4.60 7.13 -13.85
N TYR A 139 -4.40 6.35 -12.80
CA TYR A 139 -5.00 5.01 -12.66
C TYR A 139 -6.53 5.06 -12.74
N PHE A 140 -7.18 5.93 -11.97
CA PHE A 140 -8.65 6.04 -12.02
C PHE A 140 -9.15 6.61 -13.34
N ARG A 141 -8.38 7.50 -13.99
CA ARG A 141 -8.67 7.96 -15.34
C ARG A 141 -8.63 6.82 -16.36
N GLN A 142 -7.58 6.00 -16.36
CA GLN A 142 -7.43 4.84 -17.24
C GLN A 142 -8.56 3.83 -17.01
N LEU A 143 -8.91 3.54 -15.75
CA LEU A 143 -10.03 2.64 -15.44
C LEU A 143 -11.36 3.05 -16.05
N ARG A 144 -11.61 4.36 -16.21
CA ARG A 144 -12.82 4.86 -16.88
C ARG A 144 -12.75 4.78 -18.39
N GLU A 145 -11.59 5.10 -18.95
CA GLU A 145 -11.38 5.18 -20.40
C GLU A 145 -11.24 3.78 -21.04
N GLU A 146 -10.58 2.84 -20.34
CA GLU A 146 -10.16 1.53 -20.90
C GLU A 146 -10.78 0.33 -20.17
N GLY A 147 -11.46 0.53 -19.03
CA GLY A 147 -12.02 -0.54 -18.19
C GLY A 147 -10.98 -1.22 -17.30
N LYS A 148 -11.38 -2.29 -16.61
CA LYS A 148 -10.47 -3.08 -15.74
C LYS A 148 -9.82 -4.19 -16.56
N ASP A 149 -8.51 -4.10 -16.75
CA ASP A 149 -7.71 -5.24 -17.18
C ASP A 149 -6.92 -5.83 -16.01
N TYR A 150 -7.02 -7.15 -15.83
CA TYR A 150 -6.33 -7.85 -14.74
C TYR A 150 -5.06 -8.47 -15.30
N ILE A 151 -3.95 -8.25 -14.61
CA ILE A 151 -2.69 -8.91 -14.92
C ILE A 151 -2.72 -10.30 -14.25
N TYR A 152 -2.79 -11.34 -15.07
CA TYR A 152 -2.75 -12.74 -14.64
C TYR A 152 -1.30 -13.23 -14.63
N GLU A 153 -0.49 -12.72 -13.70
CA GLU A 153 0.93 -13.05 -13.59
C GLU A 153 1.34 -13.33 -12.13
N ALA A 154 2.20 -14.34 -11.92
CA ALA A 154 2.78 -14.67 -10.61
C ALA A 154 4.30 -14.92 -10.68
N LYS A 155 4.95 -14.81 -9.53
CA LYS A 155 6.35 -15.23 -9.33
C LYS A 155 6.40 -16.40 -8.34
N LEU A 156 6.94 -17.53 -8.77
CA LEU A 156 7.18 -18.68 -7.90
C LEU A 156 8.67 -18.72 -7.55
N LEU A 157 8.98 -18.60 -6.26
CA LEU A 157 10.35 -18.65 -5.76
C LEU A 157 10.67 -20.05 -5.23
N ILE A 158 11.61 -20.76 -5.86
CA ILE A 158 12.06 -22.08 -5.38
C ILE A 158 13.36 -21.92 -4.61
N VAL A 159 13.34 -22.25 -3.32
CA VAL A 159 14.47 -22.11 -2.39
C VAL A 159 14.87 -23.48 -1.86
N GLY A 160 16.17 -23.70 -1.69
CA GLY A 160 16.73 -24.97 -1.23
C GLY A 160 18.24 -25.02 -1.45
N GLU A 161 18.91 -25.93 -0.74
CA GLU A 161 20.36 -26.09 -0.82
C GLU A 161 20.86 -26.45 -2.22
N ALA A 162 22.16 -26.31 -2.44
CA ALA A 162 22.79 -26.68 -3.70
C ALA A 162 22.61 -28.19 -3.95
N GLY A 163 22.17 -28.57 -5.16
CA GLY A 163 21.93 -29.96 -5.52
C GLY A 163 20.58 -30.53 -5.05
N ALA A 164 19.71 -29.76 -4.38
CA ALA A 164 18.41 -30.21 -3.88
C ALA A 164 17.34 -30.47 -4.97
N GLY A 165 17.70 -30.43 -6.27
CA GLY A 165 16.77 -30.71 -7.37
C GLY A 165 15.77 -29.59 -7.71
N LYS A 166 16.08 -28.34 -7.35
CA LYS A 166 15.20 -27.16 -7.60
C LYS A 166 14.83 -26.99 -9.07
N THR A 167 15.81 -27.06 -9.96
CA THR A 167 15.63 -26.97 -11.41
C THR A 167 14.74 -28.09 -11.93
N THR A 168 14.94 -29.31 -11.43
CA THR A 168 14.13 -30.49 -11.76
C THR A 168 12.68 -30.30 -11.33
N LEU A 169 12.46 -29.77 -10.12
CA LEU A 169 11.13 -29.45 -9.63
C LEU A 169 10.45 -28.38 -10.49
N ALA A 170 11.17 -27.30 -10.83
CA ALA A 170 10.66 -26.23 -11.68
C ALA A 170 10.20 -26.74 -13.06
N LYS A 171 11.01 -27.58 -13.70
CA LYS A 171 10.68 -28.20 -14.99
C LYS A 171 9.51 -29.17 -14.89
N LYS A 172 9.42 -29.92 -13.78
CA LYS A 172 8.30 -30.84 -13.55
C LYS A 172 6.96 -30.13 -13.28
N ILE A 173 7.01 -28.93 -12.72
CA ILE A 173 5.82 -28.06 -12.58
C ILE A 173 5.34 -27.59 -13.96
N GLN A 174 6.27 -27.23 -14.85
CA GLN A 174 5.94 -26.80 -16.22
C GLN A 174 5.42 -27.96 -17.08
N ASP A 175 6.05 -29.14 -16.96
CA ASP A 175 5.69 -30.36 -17.67
C ASP A 175 5.75 -31.56 -16.73
N LEU A 176 4.59 -32.12 -16.39
CA LEU A 176 4.48 -33.28 -15.50
C LEU A 176 5.17 -34.54 -16.04
N GLN A 177 5.41 -34.62 -17.36
CA GLN A 177 6.09 -35.74 -18.00
C GLN A 177 7.62 -35.59 -17.99
N TYR A 178 8.14 -34.44 -17.53
CA TYR A 178 9.58 -34.21 -17.50
C TYR A 178 10.31 -35.21 -16.60
N GLN A 179 11.42 -35.72 -17.13
CA GLN A 179 12.36 -36.61 -16.45
C GLN A 179 13.76 -36.00 -16.49
N LEU A 180 14.48 -36.09 -15.36
CA LEU A 180 15.83 -35.58 -15.21
C LEU A 180 16.76 -36.25 -16.23
N GLN A 181 17.46 -35.43 -17.02
CA GLN A 181 18.45 -35.94 -17.97
C GLN A 181 19.80 -36.17 -17.25
N PRO A 182 20.53 -37.26 -17.54
CA PRO A 182 21.80 -37.57 -16.88
C PRO A 182 22.87 -36.48 -17.01
N GLU A 183 22.81 -35.67 -18.07
CA GLU A 183 23.82 -34.65 -18.39
C GLU A 183 23.42 -33.22 -17.95
N GLU A 184 22.31 -33.11 -17.24
CA GLU A 184 21.74 -31.81 -16.90
C GLU A 184 22.56 -31.10 -15.83
N ARG A 185 23.12 -29.95 -16.19
CA ARG A 185 24.00 -29.18 -15.30
C ARG A 185 23.18 -28.47 -14.22
N SER A 186 23.76 -28.36 -13.03
CA SER A 186 23.23 -27.52 -11.97
C SER A 186 23.18 -26.05 -12.40
N THR A 187 22.08 -25.35 -12.12
CA THR A 187 21.97 -23.90 -12.30
C THR A 187 23.10 -23.18 -11.58
N LYS A 188 23.77 -22.26 -12.30
CA LYS A 188 24.75 -21.32 -11.75
C LYS A 188 24.12 -19.94 -11.71
N GLY A 189 24.05 -19.32 -10.52
CA GLY A 189 23.40 -18.02 -10.39
C GLY A 189 21.87 -18.14 -10.37
N ILE A 190 21.17 -17.50 -11.31
CA ILE A 190 19.71 -17.40 -11.33
C ILE A 190 19.19 -17.83 -12.71
N ASP A 191 18.27 -18.78 -12.74
CA ASP A 191 17.47 -19.11 -13.92
C ASP A 191 16.00 -18.71 -13.69
N VAL A 192 15.32 -18.26 -14.76
CA VAL A 192 13.88 -17.98 -14.72
C VAL A 192 13.17 -18.82 -15.78
N ILE A 193 12.36 -19.76 -15.33
CA ILE A 193 11.55 -20.63 -16.19
C ILE A 193 10.17 -19.99 -16.33
N LYS A 194 9.72 -19.76 -17.56
CA LYS A 194 8.38 -19.24 -17.85
C LYS A 194 7.41 -20.37 -18.08
N TRP A 195 6.35 -20.41 -17.31
CA TRP A 195 5.25 -21.35 -17.44
C TRP A 195 3.94 -20.60 -17.62
N SER A 196 3.19 -20.94 -18.66
CA SER A 196 1.93 -20.28 -18.99
C SER A 196 0.85 -21.33 -19.21
N PHE A 197 -0.37 -21.03 -18.80
CA PHE A 197 -1.53 -21.89 -19.00
C PHE A 197 -2.80 -21.07 -19.15
N SER A 198 -3.78 -21.61 -19.87
CA SER A 198 -5.07 -20.95 -20.08
C SER A 198 -5.99 -21.15 -18.88
N LEU A 199 -6.71 -20.09 -18.51
CA LEU A 199 -7.80 -20.10 -17.54
C LEU A 199 -9.13 -20.38 -18.25
N ASP A 200 -10.15 -20.79 -17.49
CA ASP A 200 -11.50 -21.08 -17.99
C ASP A 200 -12.16 -19.88 -18.70
N ASN A 201 -11.72 -18.66 -18.38
CA ASN A 201 -12.21 -17.43 -19.00
C ASN A 201 -11.49 -17.09 -20.33
N GLY A 202 -10.66 -17.99 -20.85
CA GLY A 202 -9.92 -17.84 -22.11
C GLY A 202 -8.67 -16.96 -22.02
N ARG A 203 -8.32 -16.45 -20.84
CA ARG A 203 -7.09 -15.67 -20.64
C ARG A 203 -5.91 -16.57 -20.28
N GLU A 204 -4.70 -16.08 -20.54
CA GLU A 204 -3.46 -16.77 -20.18
C GLU A 204 -2.97 -16.30 -18.80
N PHE A 205 -2.61 -17.24 -17.93
CA PHE A 205 -1.94 -16.97 -16.67
C PHE A 205 -0.45 -17.29 -16.81
N ASN A 206 0.40 -16.34 -16.46
CA ASN A 206 1.85 -16.45 -16.59
C ASN A 206 2.52 -16.64 -15.21
N VAL A 207 3.41 -17.62 -15.08
CA VAL A 207 4.20 -17.86 -13.87
C VAL A 207 5.68 -17.79 -14.23
N ASN A 208 6.40 -16.86 -13.60
CA ASN A 208 7.86 -16.82 -13.64
C ASN A 208 8.40 -17.62 -12.45
N ILE A 209 9.00 -18.78 -12.71
CA ILE A 209 9.62 -19.64 -11.70
C ILE A 209 11.10 -19.25 -11.58
N TRP A 210 11.48 -18.69 -10.44
CA TRP A 210 12.84 -18.26 -10.16
C TRP A 210 13.60 -19.36 -9.41
N ASP A 211 14.64 -19.89 -10.05
CA ASP A 211 15.54 -20.90 -9.51
C ASP A 211 16.90 -20.29 -9.18
N PHE A 212 17.26 -20.33 -7.90
CA PHE A 212 18.52 -19.80 -7.39
C PHE A 212 19.55 -20.92 -7.21
N GLY A 213 20.47 -21.02 -8.17
CA GLY A 213 21.62 -21.90 -8.14
C GLY A 213 22.70 -21.49 -7.13
N LYS A 214 23.76 -22.28 -7.03
CA LYS A 214 24.88 -21.98 -6.12
C LYS A 214 25.55 -20.66 -6.54
N HIS A 215 25.72 -19.73 -5.60
CA HIS A 215 26.59 -18.58 -5.81
C HIS A 215 28.04 -19.09 -5.88
N SER A 216 28.73 -18.79 -6.98
CA SER A 216 30.15 -19.12 -7.15
C SER A 216 30.99 -18.13 -6.33
N GLY A 217 30.90 -18.24 -5.01
CA GLY A 217 31.59 -17.38 -4.04
C GLY A 217 32.50 -18.17 -3.11
N ASP A 218 33.12 -19.25 -3.59
CA ASP A 218 34.19 -19.95 -2.87
C ASP A 218 35.52 -19.58 -3.53
N GLY A 219 35.93 -18.32 -3.34
CA GLY A 219 37.29 -17.82 -3.60
C GLY A 219 38.09 -17.62 -2.31
N VAL A 220 37.83 -18.46 -1.30
CA VAL A 220 38.70 -18.52 -0.12
C VAL A 220 39.79 -19.54 -0.45
N ASP A 221 40.96 -19.01 -0.85
CA ASP A 221 42.21 -19.76 -0.84
C ASP A 221 42.32 -20.48 0.51
N LYS A 222 42.25 -21.81 0.46
CA LYS A 222 42.66 -22.63 1.59
C LYS A 222 44.16 -22.43 1.73
N ALA A 223 44.56 -21.51 2.62
CA ALA A 223 45.92 -21.44 3.13
C ALA A 223 46.32 -22.84 3.61
N THR A 224 47.31 -23.42 2.94
CA THR A 224 48.06 -24.57 3.43
C THR A 224 48.68 -24.19 4.78
N PRO A 225 48.53 -25.01 5.84
CA PRO A 225 49.29 -24.79 7.06
C PRO A 225 50.75 -25.14 6.76
N VAL A 226 51.61 -24.13 6.85
CA VAL A 226 53.05 -24.35 7.02
C VAL A 226 53.27 -24.75 8.48
N THR A 227 53.57 -26.03 8.70
CA THR A 227 54.63 -26.55 9.60
C THR A 227 54.77 -28.04 9.35
#